data_AF-A0A7J5EXH7-F1
#
_entry.id   AF-A0A7J5EXH7-F1
#
_cell.length_a   1.000
_cell.length_b   1.000
_cell.length_c   1.000
_cell.angle_alpha   90.00
_cell.angle_beta   90.00
_cell.angle_gamma   90.00
#
_symmetry.space_group_name_H-M   'P 1'
#
loop_
_entity.id
_entity.type
_entity.pdbx_description
1 polymer ?
#
loop_
_entity_poly.entity_id
_entity_poly.type
_entity_poly.pdbx_seq_one_letter_code
_entity_poly.pdbx_strand_id
1 'polypeptide(L)'
;MADKNPQVLLALEVWIAAAWADGVINEAEEAGMKAVINIAKLTDDERQTAMGWLKQKIELEDINVSQIPPDERVNIFAAALGVVAMDEDVAATEKAFLERLQIALQIDDATASSVRKRAGV
;
A
#
# COMPACT_ATOMS: atom_id res chain seq x y z
N MET A 1 -23.94 -3.52 6.25
CA MET A 1 -22.87 -2.61 6.68
C MET A 1 -21.60 -3.43 6.71
N ALA A 2 -20.48 -2.91 6.19
CA ALA A 2 -19.19 -3.58 6.36
C ALA A 2 -18.77 -3.46 7.83
N ASP A 3 -18.28 -4.55 8.42
CA ASP A 3 -17.64 -4.49 9.73
C ASP A 3 -16.26 -3.87 9.60
N LYS A 4 -15.80 -3.14 10.62
CA LYS A 4 -14.47 -2.51 10.62
C LYS A 4 -13.39 -3.56 10.40
N ASN A 5 -12.47 -3.27 9.48
CA ASN A 5 -11.30 -4.11 9.25
C ASN A 5 -10.03 -3.27 9.42
N PRO A 6 -9.46 -3.22 10.64
CA PRO A 6 -8.30 -2.36 10.92
C PRO A 6 -7.07 -2.74 10.10
N GLN A 7 -6.94 -4.00 9.65
CA GLN A 7 -5.84 -4.43 8.79
C GLN A 7 -5.92 -3.81 7.40
N VAL A 8 -7.12 -3.69 6.82
CA VAL A 8 -7.31 -3.08 5.50
C VAL A 8 -7.01 -1.59 5.55
N LEU A 9 -7.48 -0.90 6.59
CA LEU A 9 -7.18 0.52 6.76
C LEU A 9 -5.68 0.77 6.97
N LEU A 10 -5.02 -0.05 7.80
CA LEU A 10 -3.58 0.00 8.01
C LEU A 10 -2.80 -0.23 6.71
N ALA A 11 -3.18 -1.23 5.91
CA ALA A 11 -2.55 -1.49 4.63
C ALA A 11 -2.65 -0.26 3.70
N LEU A 12 -3.83 0.35 3.61
CA LEU A 12 -4.04 1.57 2.83
C LEU A 12 -3.22 2.75 3.33
N GLU A 13 -3.12 2.94 4.65
CA GLU A 13 -2.30 3.98 5.27
C GLU A 13 -0.84 3.86 4.84
N VAL A 14 -0.28 2.65 4.97
CA VAL A 14 1.11 2.34 4.57
C VAL A 14 1.31 2.56 3.06
N TRP A 15 0.37 2.09 2.24
CA TRP A 15 0.49 2.22 0.78
C TRP A 15 0.42 3.69 0.33
N ILE A 16 -0.48 4.49 0.91
CA ILE A 16 -0.62 5.90 0.57
C ILE A 16 0.59 6.70 1.05
N ALA A 17 1.11 6.40 2.24
CA ALA A 17 2.37 7.00 2.71
C ALA A 17 3.56 6.63 1.81
N ALA A 18 3.63 5.38 1.32
CA ALA A 18 4.66 4.97 0.35
C ALA A 18 4.52 5.66 -1.01
N ALA A 19 3.30 5.92 -1.45
CA ALA A 19 3.04 6.71 -2.66
C ALA A 19 3.53 8.17 -2.49
N TRP A 20 3.39 8.75 -1.29
CA TRP A 20 3.87 10.09 -0.95
C TRP A 20 5.39 10.22 -0.79
N ALA A 21 6.17 9.14 -0.89
CA ALA A 21 7.58 9.13 -0.50
C ALA A 21 8.49 10.10 -1.30
N ASP A 22 8.13 10.45 -2.54
CA ASP A 22 8.83 11.48 -3.34
C ASP A 22 8.20 12.88 -3.21
N GLY A 23 7.22 13.02 -2.32
CA GLY A 23 6.53 14.27 -2.02
C GLY A 23 5.36 14.60 -2.96
N VAL A 24 5.05 13.75 -3.95
CA VAL A 24 3.95 13.99 -4.88
C VAL A 24 3.26 12.69 -5.29
N ILE A 25 1.94 12.62 -5.13
CA ILE A 25 1.12 11.60 -5.81
C ILE A 25 0.64 12.21 -7.12
N ASN A 26 0.99 11.59 -8.25
CA ASN A 26 0.52 12.06 -9.56
C ASN A 26 -0.93 11.59 -9.85
N GLU A 27 -1.56 12.13 -10.91
CA GLU A 27 -2.96 11.83 -11.23
C GLU A 27 -3.25 10.34 -11.46
N ALA A 28 -2.30 9.59 -12.04
CA ALA A 28 -2.47 8.16 -12.30
C ALA A 28 -2.36 7.34 -11.00
N GLU A 29 -1.40 7.66 -10.13
CA GLU A 29 -1.25 7.04 -8.81
C GLU A 29 -2.47 7.34 -7.92
N GLU A 30 -2.97 8.58 -7.94
CA GLU A 30 -4.17 8.97 -7.20
C GLU A 30 -5.39 8.20 -7.72
N ALA A 31 -5.56 8.08 -9.04
CA ALA A 31 -6.66 7.32 -9.65
C ALA A 31 -6.61 5.84 -9.27
N GLY A 32 -5.42 5.22 -9.34
CA GLY A 32 -5.20 3.83 -8.94
C GLY A 32 -5.56 3.61 -7.47
N MET A 33 -5.06 4.47 -6.57
CA MET A 33 -5.34 4.34 -5.15
C MET A 33 -6.81 4.59 -4.81
N LYS A 34 -7.48 5.54 -5.49
CA LYS A 34 -8.93 5.72 -5.39
C LYS A 34 -9.69 4.46 -5.79
N ALA A 35 -9.29 3.79 -6.87
CA ALA A 35 -9.92 2.55 -7.30
C ALA A 35 -9.78 1.45 -6.22
N VAL A 36 -8.59 1.29 -5.64
CA VAL A 36 -8.32 0.36 -4.54
C VAL A 36 -9.18 0.67 -3.31
N ILE A 37 -9.20 1.93 -2.85
CA ILE A 37 -10.02 2.36 -1.71
C ILE A 37 -11.51 2.06 -1.99
N ASN A 38 -11.97 2.30 -3.23
CA ASN A 38 -13.37 2.09 -3.62
C ASN A 38 -13.80 0.62 -3.53
N ILE A 39 -12.93 -0.32 -3.89
CA ILE A 39 -13.24 -1.76 -3.83
C ILE A 39 -12.92 -2.39 -2.46
N ALA A 40 -12.14 -1.71 -1.62
CA ALA A 40 -11.79 -2.18 -0.29
C ALA A 40 -13.03 -2.30 0.62
N LYS A 41 -13.04 -3.33 1.47
CA LYS A 41 -14.08 -3.57 2.49
C LYS A 41 -13.88 -2.62 3.67
N LEU A 42 -14.25 -1.36 3.46
CA LEU A 42 -14.20 -0.28 4.45
C LEU A 42 -15.62 0.15 4.81
N THR A 43 -15.78 0.63 6.05
CA THR A 43 -16.90 1.50 6.42
C THR A 43 -16.80 2.85 5.70
N ASP A 44 -17.88 3.63 5.70
CA ASP A 44 -17.90 4.95 5.06
C ASP A 44 -16.90 5.92 5.71
N ASP A 45 -16.75 5.86 7.04
CA ASP A 45 -15.79 6.68 7.79
C ASP A 45 -14.33 6.33 7.45
N GLU A 46 -14.00 5.04 7.39
CA GLU A 46 -12.67 4.56 7.01
C GLU A 46 -12.33 4.93 5.56
N ARG A 47 -13.33 4.83 4.67
CA ARG A 47 -13.19 5.25 3.27
C ARG A 47 -12.94 6.75 3.15
N GLN A 48 -13.68 7.59 3.87
CA GLN A 48 -13.46 9.03 3.89
C GLN A 48 -12.07 9.38 4.44
N THR A 49 -11.65 8.68 5.48
CA THR A 49 -10.31 8.83 6.06
C THR A 49 -9.23 8.52 5.01
N ALA A 50 -9.30 7.36 4.37
CA ALA A 50 -8.35 6.97 3.32
C ALA A 50 -8.34 7.91 2.10
N MET A 51 -9.51 8.43 1.71
CA MET A 51 -9.60 9.44 0.65
C MET A 51 -8.98 10.79 1.06
N GLY A 52 -9.00 11.13 2.36
CA GLY A 52 -8.33 12.31 2.88
C GLY A 52 -6.81 12.22 2.77
N TRP A 53 -6.26 11.03 2.98
CA TRP A 53 -4.82 10.75 2.88
C TRP A 53 -4.24 10.93 1.47
N LEU A 54 -5.08 10.86 0.43
CA LEU A 54 -4.66 11.18 -0.93
C LEU A 54 -4.49 12.68 -1.19
N LYS A 55 -5.13 13.52 -0.37
CA LYS A 55 -5.11 14.99 -0.51
C LYS A 55 -4.09 15.65 0.40
N GLN A 56 -3.73 14.97 1.48
CA GLN A 56 -2.81 15.45 2.49
C GLN A 56 -1.70 14.43 2.67
N LYS A 57 -0.46 14.88 2.49
CA LYS A 57 0.72 14.05 2.68
C LYS A 57 0.69 13.37 4.05
N ILE A 58 0.96 12.07 4.03
CA ILE A 58 1.28 11.28 5.21
C ILE A 58 2.75 10.91 5.10
N GLU A 59 3.50 11.18 6.16
CA GLU A 59 4.89 10.75 6.24
C GLU A 59 4.93 9.28 6.67
N LEU A 60 5.76 8.48 6.00
CA LEU A 60 5.96 7.08 6.37
C LEU A 60 6.50 6.95 7.80
N GLU A 61 7.25 7.95 8.25
CA GLU A 61 7.80 8.06 9.61
C GLU A 61 6.71 8.22 10.68
N ASP A 62 5.53 8.71 10.31
CA ASP A 62 4.37 8.80 11.23
C ASP A 62 3.73 7.42 11.47
N ILE A 63 3.97 6.47 10.56
CA ILE A 63 3.53 5.09 10.73
C ILE A 63 4.59 4.36 11.53
N ASN A 64 4.23 3.91 12.73
CA ASN A 64 5.13 3.11 13.55
C ASN A 64 5.23 1.67 13.03
N VAL A 65 5.91 1.49 11.90
CA VAL A 65 6.10 0.19 11.22
C VAL A 65 6.74 -0.84 12.14
N SER A 66 7.57 -0.40 13.09
CA SER A 66 8.19 -1.28 14.09
C SER A 66 7.16 -1.98 15.00
N GLN A 67 5.97 -1.42 15.17
CA GLN A 67 4.87 -2.00 15.93
C GLN A 67 3.99 -2.94 15.10
N ILE A 68 4.11 -2.89 13.77
CA ILE A 68 3.42 -3.84 12.88
C ILE A 68 4.16 -5.18 12.96
N PRO A 69 3.51 -6.29 13.32
CA PRO A 69 4.14 -7.61 13.38
C PRO A 69 4.83 -7.96 12.05
N PRO A 70 6.01 -8.61 12.07
CA PRO A 70 6.75 -8.92 10.84
C PRO A 70 5.94 -9.64 9.76
N ASP A 71 5.14 -10.64 10.16
CA ASP A 71 4.27 -11.37 9.23
C ASP A 71 3.20 -10.47 8.61
N GLU A 72 2.69 -9.50 9.38
CA GLU A 72 1.70 -8.55 8.88
C GLU A 72 2.31 -7.56 7.88
N ARG A 73 3.57 -7.13 8.10
CA ARG A 73 4.30 -6.33 7.10
C ARG A 73 4.43 -7.09 5.78
N VAL A 74 4.76 -8.39 5.86
CA VAL A 74 4.81 -9.26 4.68
C VAL A 74 3.45 -9.40 4.01
N ASN A 75 2.36 -9.53 4.78
CA ASN A 75 0.99 -9.58 4.24
C ASN A 75 0.60 -8.30 3.52
N ILE A 76 0.91 -7.13 4.10
CA ILE A 76 0.66 -5.81 3.50
C ILE A 76 1.43 -5.68 2.17
N PHE A 77 2.69 -6.11 2.14
CA PHE A 77 3.50 -6.12 0.91
C PHE A 77 2.95 -7.09 -0.15
N ALA A 78 2.57 -8.29 0.26
CA ALA A 78 2.01 -9.30 -0.64
C ALA A 78 0.67 -8.85 -1.26
N ALA A 79 -0.18 -8.18 -0.48
CA ALA A 79 -1.42 -7.62 -0.96
C ALA A 79 -1.19 -6.50 -2.00
N ALA A 80 -0.19 -5.63 -1.80
CA ALA A 80 0.18 -4.61 -2.78
C ALA A 80 0.67 -5.21 -4.10
N LEU A 81 1.52 -6.25 -4.03
CA LEU A 81 1.96 -7.00 -5.21
C LEU A 81 0.77 -7.59 -5.97
N GLY A 82 -0.21 -8.14 -5.26
CA GLY A 82 -1.42 -8.67 -5.87
C GLY A 82 -2.24 -7.60 -6.61
N VAL A 83 -2.29 -6.37 -6.10
CA VAL A 83 -2.98 -5.24 -6.75
C VAL A 83 -2.23 -4.78 -8.01
N VAL A 84 -0.91 -4.61 -7.93
CA VAL A 84 -0.07 -4.20 -9.06
C VAL A 84 -0.09 -5.25 -10.18
N ALA A 85 -0.04 -6.53 -9.83
CA ALA A 85 -0.04 -7.61 -10.82
C ALA A 85 -1.38 -7.80 -11.56
N MET A 86 -2.44 -7.06 -11.22
CA MET A 86 -3.69 -7.08 -11.98
C MET A 86 -3.61 -6.29 -13.29
N ASP A 87 -2.62 -5.39 -13.42
CA ASP A 87 -2.32 -4.73 -14.70
C ASP A 87 -1.36 -5.62 -15.52
N GLU A 88 -1.60 -5.76 -16.83
CA GLU A 88 -0.82 -6.66 -17.70
C GLU A 88 0.61 -6.16 -17.93
N ASP A 89 0.86 -4.87 -17.71
CA ASP A 89 2.18 -4.24 -17.81
C ASP A 89 2.56 -3.59 -16.48
N VAL A 90 3.46 -4.23 -15.71
CA VAL A 90 4.01 -3.58 -14.50
C VAL A 90 4.89 -2.41 -14.92
N ALA A 91 4.34 -1.19 -14.84
CA ALA A 91 4.99 0.03 -15.27
C ALA A 91 6.21 0.37 -14.38
N ALA A 92 7.13 1.18 -14.89
CA ALA A 92 8.30 1.62 -14.11
C ALA A 92 7.91 2.33 -12.79
N THR A 93 6.76 3.01 -12.79
CA THR A 93 6.17 3.67 -11.63
C THR A 93 5.74 2.67 -10.55
N GLU A 94 5.17 1.54 -10.93
CA GLU A 94 4.73 0.51 -9.98
C GLU A 94 5.92 -0.23 -9.35
N LYS A 95 7.00 -0.43 -10.11
CA LYS A 95 8.26 -0.96 -9.55
C LYS A 95 8.83 -0.02 -8.49
N ALA A 96 8.89 1.28 -8.79
CA ALA A 96 9.34 2.28 -7.85
C ALA A 96 8.47 2.34 -6.59
N PHE A 97 7.14 2.25 -6.75
CA PHE A 97 6.21 2.13 -5.62
C PHE A 97 6.50 0.89 -4.75
N LEU A 98 6.67 -0.30 -5.36
CA LEU A 98 6.94 -1.53 -4.62
C LEU A 98 8.30 -1.51 -3.91
N GLU A 99 9.32 -0.89 -4.50
CA GLU A 99 10.62 -0.68 -3.85
C GLU A 99 10.49 0.23 -2.62
N ARG A 100 9.80 1.37 -2.75
CA ARG A 100 9.51 2.28 -1.63
C ARG A 100 8.74 1.57 -0.52
N LEU A 101 7.73 0.79 -0.90
CA LEU A 101 6.91 0.03 0.04
C LEU A 101 7.71 -1.05 0.78
N GLN A 102 8.61 -1.76 0.09
CA GLN A 102 9.50 -2.74 0.72
C GLN A 102 10.38 -2.09 1.78
N ILE A 103 10.98 -0.94 1.46
CA ILE A 103 11.82 -0.16 2.38
C ILE A 103 11.00 0.32 3.58
N ALA A 104 9.82 0.91 3.32
CA ALA A 104 8.90 1.37 4.34
C ALA A 104 8.53 0.27 5.34
N LEU A 105 8.23 -0.92 4.83
CA LEU A 105 7.86 -2.09 5.63
C LEU A 105 9.05 -2.82 6.28
N GLN A 106 10.27 -2.33 6.07
CA GLN A 106 11.50 -2.92 6.60
C GLN A 106 11.62 -4.42 6.25
N ILE A 107 11.27 -4.76 5.01
CA ILE A 107 11.35 -6.13 4.50
C ILE A 107 12.68 -6.31 3.78
N ASP A 108 13.46 -7.30 4.21
CA ASP A 108 14.72 -7.64 3.57
C ASP A 108 14.52 -8.22 2.15
N ASP A 109 15.58 -8.13 1.33
CA ASP A 109 15.54 -8.54 -0.07
C ASP A 109 15.22 -10.03 -0.26
N ALA A 110 15.65 -10.91 0.65
CA ALA A 110 15.42 -12.35 0.54
C ALA A 110 13.94 -12.69 0.78
N THR A 111 13.34 -12.04 1.77
CA THR A 111 11.91 -12.12 2.08
C THR A 111 11.08 -11.52 0.95
N ALA A 112 11.41 -10.29 0.50
CA ALA A 112 10.70 -9.62 -0.59
C ALA A 112 10.75 -10.43 -1.90
N SER A 113 11.94 -10.95 -2.28
CA SER A 113 12.10 -11.81 -3.45
C SER A 113 11.25 -13.08 -3.36
N SER A 114 11.16 -13.68 -2.17
CA SER A 114 10.34 -14.85 -1.94
C SER A 114 8.84 -14.55 -2.09
N VAL A 115 8.39 -13.37 -1.64
CA VAL A 115 6.99 -12.93 -1.80
C VAL A 115 6.67 -12.64 -3.27
N ARG A 116 7.52 -11.88 -3.97
CA ARG A 116 7.40 -11.57 -5.41
C ARG A 116 7.25 -12.84 -6.26
N LYS A 117 8.14 -13.81 -6.03
CA LYS A 117 8.08 -15.12 -6.70
C LYS A 117 6.76 -15.86 -6.48
N ARG A 118 6.16 -15.77 -5.27
CA ARG A 118 4.85 -16.39 -4.99
C ARG A 118 3.70 -15.65 -5.68
N ALA A 119 3.82 -14.34 -5.84
CA ALA A 119 2.85 -13.50 -6.53
C ALA A 119 2.94 -13.58 -8.06
N GLY A 120 4.00 -14.20 -8.60
CA GLY A 120 4.21 -14.35 -10.05
C GLY A 120 4.80 -13.10 -10.73
N VAL A 121 5.42 -12.23 -9.94
CA VAL A 121 6.05 -10.96 -10.35
C VAL A 121 7.55 -10.96 -10.09
#